data_AF-A0A7S2Z4F4-F1
#
_entry.id   AF-A0A7S2Z4F4-F1
#
_cell.length_a   1.000
_cell.length_b   1.000
_cell.length_c   1.000
_cell.angle_alpha   90.00
_cell.angle_beta   90.00
_cell.angle_gamma   90.00
#
_symmetry.space_group_name_H-M   'P 1'
#
loop_
_entity.id
_entity.type
_entity.pdbx_description
1 polymer ?
#
loop_
_entity_poly.entity_id
_entity_poly.type
_entity_poly.pdbx_seq_one_letter_code
_entity_poly.pdbx_strand_id
1 'polypeptide(L)'
;ARAKVIISENMRVIDEAEGATAIPEDAYTASGGLPEEAILCGVCGGGEATSDDDIILCDGVCGRAYHQKCLNPPLRLEDLPPDDEGWLCPPCEAKVNCIFYLNNLMNTAMPLDTPWQNIFDFDPVDSSESEGESSRRKMR
;
A
#
# COMPACT_ATOMS: atom_id res chain seq x y z
N ALA A 1 -15.01 21.95 1.24
CA ALA A 1 -15.96 21.51 2.29
C ALA A 1 -15.19 20.84 3.43
N ARG A 2 -15.64 20.96 4.69
CA ARG A 2 -14.95 20.40 5.88
C ARG A 2 -14.62 18.90 5.75
N ALA A 3 -15.53 18.13 5.15
CA ALA A 3 -15.32 16.69 4.91
C ALA A 3 -14.08 16.41 4.04
N LYS A 4 -13.90 17.13 2.92
CA LYS A 4 -12.73 16.96 2.04
C LYS A 4 -11.42 17.22 2.78
N VAL A 5 -11.37 18.24 3.63
CA VAL A 5 -10.18 18.56 4.44
C VAL A 5 -9.84 17.42 5.40
N ILE A 6 -10.84 16.88 6.11
CA ILE A 6 -10.64 15.76 7.04
C ILE A 6 -10.17 14.51 6.28
N ILE A 7 -10.79 14.19 5.14
CA ILE A 7 -10.40 13.04 4.34
C ILE A 7 -8.96 13.18 3.83
N SER A 8 -8.60 14.33 3.24
CA SER A 8 -7.23 14.59 2.78
C SER A 8 -6.22 14.47 3.91
N GLU A 9 -6.52 14.97 5.11
CA GLU A 9 -5.62 14.88 6.25
C GLU A 9 -5.42 13.43 6.73
N ASN A 10 -6.48 12.62 6.75
CA ASN A 10 -6.34 11.20 7.08
C ASN A 10 -5.54 10.44 6.01
N MET A 11 -5.78 10.73 4.72
CA MET A 11 -5.00 10.15 3.62
C MET A 11 -3.53 10.56 3.70
N ARG A 12 -3.22 11.80 4.10
CA ARG A 12 -1.86 12.26 4.35
C ARG A 12 -1.17 11.44 5.44
N VAL A 13 -1.82 11.24 6.59
CA VAL A 13 -1.29 10.42 7.68
C VAL A 13 -1.02 8.98 7.23
N ILE A 14 -1.91 8.42 6.41
CA ILE A 14 -1.74 7.08 5.83
C ILE A 14 -0.52 7.05 4.88
N ASP A 15 -0.40 8.01 3.97
CA ASP A 15 0.71 8.08 3.01
C ASP A 15 2.06 8.30 3.70
N GLU A 16 2.09 9.14 4.73
CA GLU A 16 3.30 9.43 5.52
C GLU A 16 3.69 8.31 6.48
N ALA A 17 2.74 7.45 6.89
CA ALA A 17 2.96 6.24 7.69
C ALA A 17 3.89 6.45 8.90
N GLU A 18 3.60 7.48 9.70
CA GLU A 18 4.39 7.85 10.88
C GLU A 18 5.88 8.14 10.58
N GLY A 19 6.20 8.51 9.33
CA GLY A 19 7.56 8.79 8.88
C GLY A 19 8.34 7.54 8.46
N ALA A 20 7.68 6.38 8.33
CA ALA A 20 8.34 5.19 7.83
C ALA A 20 8.89 5.41 6.41
N THR A 21 10.18 5.15 6.24
CA THR A 21 10.89 5.40 4.98
C THR A 21 10.69 4.25 4.00
N ALA A 22 10.50 4.57 2.72
CA ALA A 22 10.47 3.60 1.63
C ALA A 22 11.87 3.18 1.20
N ILE A 23 11.98 1.95 0.71
CA ILE A 23 13.16 1.44 0.02
C ILE A 23 13.35 2.31 -1.23
N PRO A 24 14.55 2.88 -1.45
CA PRO A 24 14.82 3.71 -2.62
C PRO A 24 14.53 2.95 -3.93
N GLU A 25 13.88 3.61 -4.90
CA GLU A 25 13.55 2.99 -6.19
C GLU A 25 14.79 2.50 -6.95
N ASP A 26 15.93 3.18 -6.78
CA ASP A 26 17.21 2.83 -7.38
C ASP A 26 17.94 1.66 -6.68
N ALA A 27 17.44 1.20 -5.54
CA ALA A 27 17.93 0.00 -4.87
C ALA A 27 17.43 -1.29 -5.55
N TYR A 28 16.35 -1.22 -6.31
CA TYR A 28 15.82 -2.36 -7.05
C TYR A 28 16.73 -2.68 -8.25
N THR A 29 17.08 -3.95 -8.38
CA THR A 29 17.84 -4.45 -9.53
C THR A 29 17.00 -4.33 -10.82
N ALA A 30 17.66 -4.38 -11.98
CA ALA A 30 16.97 -4.38 -13.28
C ALA A 30 15.97 -5.54 -13.46
N SER A 31 16.11 -6.62 -12.68
CA SER A 31 15.18 -7.75 -12.63
C SER A 31 14.05 -7.59 -11.60
N GLY A 32 13.97 -6.46 -10.89
CA GLY A 32 12.96 -6.17 -9.86
C GLY A 32 13.24 -6.80 -8.48
N GLY A 33 14.38 -7.48 -8.30
CA GLY A 33 14.80 -8.01 -7.01
C GLY A 33 15.51 -6.94 -6.17
N LEU A 34 15.55 -7.14 -4.85
CA LEU A 34 16.28 -6.30 -3.91
C LEU A 34 17.52 -7.03 -3.35
N PRO A 35 18.69 -6.38 -3.28
CA PRO A 35 19.82 -6.92 -2.54
C PRO A 35 19.53 -6.87 -1.03
N GLU A 36 20.05 -7.84 -0.28
CA GLU A 36 19.78 -7.98 1.16
C GLU A 36 20.17 -6.71 1.94
N GLU A 37 21.27 -6.06 1.57
CA GLU A 37 21.79 -4.87 2.24
C GLU A 37 20.92 -3.62 2.02
N ALA A 38 20.02 -3.65 1.03
CA ALA A 38 19.05 -2.59 0.79
C ALA A 38 17.74 -2.79 1.56
N ILE A 39 17.52 -3.95 2.16
CA ILE A 39 16.31 -4.25 2.93
C ILE A 39 16.48 -3.67 4.34
N LEU A 40 16.03 -2.43 4.51
CA LEU A 40 16.07 -1.72 5.79
C LEU A 40 14.66 -1.47 6.30
N CYS A 41 14.46 -1.64 7.60
CA CYS A 41 13.20 -1.28 8.23
C CYS A 41 12.96 0.23 8.09
N GLY A 42 11.81 0.60 7.51
CA GLY A 42 11.41 1.99 7.31
C GLY A 42 11.23 2.78 8.62
N VAL A 43 11.01 2.10 9.75
CA VAL A 43 10.77 2.73 11.05
C VAL A 43 12.08 3.03 11.79
N CYS A 44 12.97 2.05 11.92
CA CYS A 44 14.20 2.19 12.72
C CYS A 44 15.47 2.40 11.87
N GLY A 45 15.41 2.10 10.56
CA GLY A 45 16.54 2.16 9.63
C GLY A 45 17.51 0.98 9.73
N GLY A 46 17.26 -0.02 10.59
CA GLY A 46 18.10 -1.20 10.76
C GLY A 46 17.80 -2.30 9.72
N GLY A 47 18.82 -3.09 9.39
CA GLY A 47 18.72 -4.26 8.50
C GLY A 47 18.95 -5.61 9.20
N GLU A 48 19.19 -5.61 10.52
CA GLU A 48 19.42 -6.85 11.27
C GLU A 48 18.09 -7.60 11.46
N ALA A 49 17.97 -8.81 10.89
CA ALA A 49 16.79 -9.67 11.05
C ALA A 49 17.12 -10.88 11.93
N THR A 50 16.18 -11.27 12.80
CA THR A 50 16.26 -12.48 13.63
C THR A 50 15.02 -13.34 13.45
N SER A 51 15.06 -14.60 13.91
CA SER A 51 13.90 -15.50 13.86
C SER A 51 12.69 -15.01 14.67
N ASP A 52 12.87 -14.06 15.58
CA ASP A 52 11.84 -13.50 16.44
C ASP A 52 11.54 -12.01 16.17
N ASP A 53 12.21 -11.40 15.19
CA ASP A 53 12.03 -10.01 14.76
C ASP A 53 12.51 -9.86 13.31
N ASP A 54 11.86 -10.59 12.40
CA ASP A 54 12.22 -10.60 10.99
C ASP A 54 11.81 -9.29 10.29
N ILE A 55 12.37 -9.03 9.11
CA ILE A 55 11.98 -7.89 8.27
C ILE A 55 10.99 -8.36 7.20
N ILE A 56 9.77 -7.83 7.26
CA ILE A 56 8.69 -8.14 6.32
C ILE A 56 8.56 -7.01 5.30
N LEU A 57 8.54 -7.36 4.02
CA LEU A 57 8.28 -6.44 2.91
C LEU A 57 6.78 -6.26 2.72
N CYS A 58 6.33 -5.02 2.56
CA CYS A 58 4.94 -4.73 2.22
C CYS A 58 4.72 -4.91 0.71
N ASP A 59 3.71 -5.68 0.33
CA ASP A 59 3.30 -5.90 -1.07
C ASP A 59 2.41 -4.79 -1.65
N GLY A 60 2.16 -3.74 -0.86
CA GLY A 60 1.42 -2.56 -1.28
C GLY A 60 2.28 -1.55 -2.05
N VAL A 61 1.66 -0.43 -2.44
CA VAL A 61 2.31 0.65 -3.22
C VAL A 61 3.37 1.46 -2.47
N CYS A 62 3.65 1.12 -1.20
CA CYS A 62 4.49 1.95 -0.35
C CYS A 62 6.00 1.68 -0.45
N GLY A 63 6.39 0.50 -0.95
CA GLY A 63 7.80 0.11 -1.04
C GLY A 63 8.53 0.10 0.32
N ARG A 64 7.85 -0.19 1.43
CA ARG A 64 8.46 -0.17 2.79
C ARG A 64 8.66 -1.58 3.33
N ALA A 65 9.69 -1.73 4.16
CA ALA A 65 9.96 -2.93 4.96
C ALA A 65 9.80 -2.63 6.45
N TYR A 66 9.45 -3.64 7.25
CA TYR A 66 9.24 -3.46 8.69
C TYR A 66 9.82 -4.63 9.47
N HIS A 67 10.58 -4.35 10.52
CA HIS A 67 10.73 -5.31 11.60
C HIS A 67 9.36 -5.61 12.20
N GLN A 68 9.13 -6.88 12.51
CA GLN A 68 7.90 -7.33 13.18
C GLN A 68 7.60 -6.50 14.44
N LYS A 69 8.59 -6.23 15.28
CA LYS A 69 8.44 -5.47 16.53
C LYS A 69 8.44 -3.96 16.36
N CYS A 70 8.81 -3.44 15.18
CA CYS A 70 8.69 -2.00 14.87
C CYS A 70 7.26 -1.61 14.46
N LEU A 71 6.37 -2.57 14.21
CA LEU A 71 4.95 -2.33 14.01
C LEU A 71 4.23 -2.16 15.35
N ASN A 72 3.11 -1.43 15.34
CA ASN A 72 2.27 -1.22 16.51
C ASN A 72 0.80 -1.58 16.21
N PRO A 73 0.27 -2.70 16.72
CA PRO A 73 0.96 -3.70 17.55
C PRO A 73 2.05 -4.47 16.77
N PRO A 74 3.00 -5.12 17.45
CA PRO A 74 3.98 -6.00 16.80
C PRO A 74 3.33 -7.10 15.96
N LEU A 75 3.85 -7.34 14.76
CA LEU A 75 3.36 -8.36 13.86
C LEU A 75 3.82 -9.75 14.29
N ARG A 76 2.89 -10.68 14.46
CA ARG A 76 3.19 -12.06 14.82
C ARG A 76 3.28 -12.89 13.54
N LEU A 77 4.18 -13.89 13.51
CA LEU A 77 4.33 -14.77 12.34
C LEU A 77 3.02 -15.49 11.98
N GLU A 78 2.20 -15.83 12.97
CA GLU A 78 0.89 -16.46 12.77
C GLU A 78 -0.18 -15.53 12.18
N ASP A 79 0.07 -14.21 12.16
CA ASP A 79 -0.81 -13.22 11.52
C ASP A 79 -0.40 -12.95 10.06
N LEU A 80 0.73 -13.50 9.61
CA LEU A 80 1.11 -13.42 8.21
C LEU A 80 0.15 -14.29 7.37
N PRO A 81 -0.24 -13.80 6.18
CA PRO A 81 -0.99 -14.61 5.24
C PRO A 81 -0.16 -15.81 4.76
N PRO A 82 -0.80 -16.83 4.16
CA PRO A 82 -0.08 -17.89 3.47
C PRO A 82 0.90 -17.35 2.42
N ASP A 83 1.98 -18.08 2.13
CA ASP A 83 3.07 -17.62 1.24
C ASP A 83 2.63 -17.24 -0.19
N ASP A 84 1.43 -17.66 -0.64
CA ASP A 84 0.85 -17.32 -1.94
C ASP A 84 -0.03 -16.04 -1.91
N GLU A 85 -0.24 -15.45 -0.75
CA GLU A 85 -0.97 -14.20 -0.54
C GLU A 85 -0.03 -13.13 0.06
N GLY A 86 -0.01 -11.94 -0.56
CA GLY A 86 0.86 -10.86 -0.14
C GLY A 86 0.42 -10.19 1.17
N TRP A 87 1.37 -9.65 1.94
CA TRP A 87 1.11 -8.92 3.17
C TRP A 87 1.09 -7.40 2.93
N LEU A 88 0.06 -6.73 3.45
CA LEU A 88 -0.01 -5.27 3.46
C LEU A 88 0.32 -4.73 4.84
N CYS A 89 1.24 -3.77 4.90
CA CYS A 89 1.44 -3.00 6.12
C CYS A 89 0.17 -2.21 6.50
N PRO A 90 -0.02 -1.86 7.79
CA PRO A 90 -1.24 -1.18 8.24
C PRO A 90 -1.59 0.09 7.46
N PRO A 91 -0.63 0.96 7.07
CA PRO A 91 -0.91 2.08 6.19
C PRO A 91 -1.45 1.67 4.80
N CYS A 92 -0.90 0.64 4.16
CA CYS A 92 -1.38 0.19 2.86
C CYS A 92 -2.77 -0.44 2.94
N GLU A 93 -3.03 -1.24 3.98
CA GLU A 93 -4.36 -1.80 4.23
C GLU A 93 -5.40 -0.67 4.41
N ALA A 94 -5.07 0.35 5.21
CA ALA A 94 -5.91 1.53 5.38
C ALA A 94 -6.13 2.27 4.04
N LYS A 95 -5.07 2.45 3.24
CA LYS A 95 -5.16 3.14 1.94
C LYS A 95 -6.08 2.43 0.97
N VAL A 96 -5.96 1.10 0.85
CA VAL A 96 -6.82 0.28 -0.03
C VAL A 96 -8.29 0.46 0.37
N ASN A 97 -8.59 0.37 1.66
CA ASN A 97 -9.94 0.57 2.18
C ASN A 97 -10.46 1.99 1.89
N CYS A 98 -9.67 3.02 2.18
CA CYS A 98 -10.07 4.41 1.94
C CYS A 98 -10.35 4.67 0.46
N ILE A 99 -9.47 4.22 -0.44
CA ILE A 99 -9.65 4.40 -1.88
C ILE A 99 -10.88 3.65 -2.38
N PHE A 100 -11.12 2.42 -1.91
CA PHE A 100 -12.34 1.67 -2.24
C PHE A 100 -13.61 2.44 -1.85
N TYR A 101 -13.70 2.91 -0.60
CA TYR A 101 -14.88 3.65 -0.13
C TYR A 101 -15.04 5.00 -0.83
N LEU A 102 -13.94 5.71 -1.11
CA LEU A 102 -13.97 6.99 -1.84
C LEU A 102 -14.44 6.81 -3.28
N ASN A 103 -13.93 5.80 -3.98
CA ASN A 103 -14.35 5.46 -5.34
C ASN A 103 -15.84 5.13 -5.39
N ASN A 104 -16.33 4.32 -4.45
CA ASN A 104 -17.76 3.99 -4.38
C ASN A 104 -18.62 5.23 -4.06
N LEU A 105 -18.18 6.10 -3.16
CA LEU A 105 -18.93 7.28 -2.75
C LEU A 105 -18.99 8.34 -3.85
N MET A 106 -17.89 8.55 -4.56
CA MET A 106 -17.76 9.59 -5.58
C MET A 106 -18.04 9.08 -7.00
N ASN A 107 -18.30 7.77 -7.14
CA ASN A 107 -18.39 7.06 -8.41
C ASN A 107 -17.14 7.30 -9.26
N THR A 108 -15.94 7.18 -8.69
CA THR A 108 -14.66 7.40 -9.38
C THR A 108 -13.88 6.09 -9.52
N ALA A 109 -12.82 6.10 -10.34
CA ALA A 109 -11.85 5.00 -10.46
C ALA A 109 -10.42 5.47 -10.15
N MET A 110 -10.23 6.05 -8.96
CA MET A 110 -8.94 6.49 -8.46
C MET A 110 -7.98 5.30 -8.27
N PRO A 111 -6.77 5.33 -8.87
CA PRO A 111 -5.70 4.34 -8.65
C PRO A 111 -5.17 4.31 -7.22
N LEU A 112 -4.63 3.17 -6.78
CA LEU A 112 -4.09 2.99 -5.42
C LEU A 112 -2.83 3.83 -5.12
N ASP A 113 -2.03 4.13 -6.15
CA ASP A 113 -0.83 4.95 -6.07
C ASP A 113 -1.12 6.46 -6.10
N THR A 114 -2.40 6.85 -6.15
CA THR A 114 -2.79 8.26 -6.10
C THR A 114 -2.26 8.92 -4.82
N PRO A 115 -1.50 10.03 -4.94
CA PRO A 115 -1.00 10.76 -3.78
C PRO A 115 -2.16 11.50 -3.10
N TRP A 116 -2.12 11.63 -1.76
CA TRP A 116 -3.20 12.22 -0.97
C TRP A 116 -3.67 13.61 -1.44
N GLN A 117 -2.80 14.39 -2.09
CA GLN A 117 -3.12 15.71 -2.63
C GLN A 117 -4.16 15.65 -3.76
N ASN A 118 -4.20 14.55 -4.50
CA ASN A 118 -4.93 14.43 -5.77
C ASN A 118 -6.20 13.57 -5.65
N ILE A 119 -6.56 13.10 -4.45
CA ILE A 119 -7.66 12.13 -4.24
C ILE A 119 -9.05 12.64 -4.65
N PHE A 120 -9.19 13.93 -4.97
CA PHE A 120 -10.43 14.56 -5.41
C PHE A 120 -10.39 15.07 -6.86
N ASP A 121 -9.34 14.74 -7.61
CA ASP A 121 -9.11 15.23 -8.97
C ASP A 121 -9.61 14.24 -10.05
N PHE A 122 -10.52 13.35 -9.68
CA PHE A 122 -11.09 12.33 -10.56
C PHE A 122 -12.54 12.64 -10.88
N ASP A 123 -12.88 12.56 -12.17
CA ASP A 123 -14.25 12.66 -12.63
C ASP A 123 -15.04 11.37 -12.36
N PRO A 124 -16.36 11.45 -12.16
CA PRO A 124 -17.19 10.26 -12.04
C PRO A 124 -17.12 9.38 -13.28
N VAL A 125 -16.98 8.07 -13.10
CA VAL A 125 -16.97 7.09 -14.20
C VAL A 125 -18.36 7.02 -14.84
N ASP A 126 -18.41 7.04 -16.17
CA ASP A 126 -19.65 6.82 -16.89
C ASP A 126 -20.06 5.34 -16.73
N SER A 127 -21.31 5.13 -16.31
CA SER A 127 -21.88 3.80 -16.08
C SER A 127 -22.04 2.98 -17.37
N SER A 128 -21.77 3.58 -18.53
CA SER A 128 -21.93 2.97 -19.85
C SER A 128 -20.77 2.05 -20.29
N GLU A 129 -19.63 2.04 -19.58
CA GLU A 129 -18.42 1.32 -20.00
C GLU A 129 -18.19 -0.06 -19.33
N SER A 130 -18.99 -0.44 -18.32
CA SER A 130 -18.75 -1.68 -17.54
C SER A 130 -19.18 -2.99 -18.21
N GLU A 131 -19.89 -2.96 -19.34
CA GLU A 131 -20.38 -4.18 -20.02
C GLU A 131 -19.37 -4.79 -21.02
N GLY A 132 -18.26 -4.12 -21.33
CA GLY A 132 -17.34 -4.52 -22.41
C GLY A 132 -16.25 -5.54 -22.06
N GLU A 133 -15.81 -5.61 -20.80
CA GLU A 133 -14.62 -6.39 -20.39
C GLU A 133 -14.96 -7.85 -20.08
N SER A 134 -16.18 -8.14 -19.60
CA SER A 134 -16.60 -9.50 -19.24
C SER A 134 -16.79 -10.43 -20.45
N SER A 135 -16.91 -9.89 -21.66
CA SER A 135 -17.16 -10.69 -22.87
C SER A 135 -15.91 -11.18 -23.60
N ARG A 136 -14.70 -10.70 -23.23
CA ARG A 136 -13.44 -11.09 -23.91
C ARG A 136 -12.67 -12.23 -23.22
N ARG A 137 -13.04 -12.63 -22.00
CA ARG A 137 -12.38 -13.74 -21.27
C ARG A 137 -13.00 -15.12 -21.50
N LYS A 138 -14.05 -15.25 -22.31
CA LYS A 138 -14.60 -16.55 -22.77
C LYS A 138 -14.20 -16.83 -24.21
N MET A 139 -12.91 -16.94 -24.48
CA MET A 139 -12.35 -17.60 -25.68
C MET A 139 -10.83 -17.70 -25.52
N ARG A 140 -10.40 -18.63 -24.68
CA ARG A 140 -9.09 -19.27 -24.77
C ARG A 140 -9.07 -20.52 -23.89
#